data_AF-A0A9D2P4X5-F1
#
_entry.id   AF-A0A9D2P4X5-F1
#
_cell.length_a   1.000
_cell.length_b   1.000
_cell.length_c   1.000
_cell.angle_alpha   90.00
_cell.angle_beta   90.00
_cell.angle_gamma   90.00
#
_symmetry.space_group_name_H-M   'P 1'
#
loop_
_entity.id
_entity.type
_entity.pdbx_description
1 polymer ?
#
loop_
_entity_poly.entity_id
_entity_poly.type
_entity_poly.pdbx_seq_one_letter_code
_entity_poly.pdbx_strand_id
1 'polypeptide(L)' 'MAVTVEIKKKLDNFRLDISFRSEARRIGILGASGCGKSMTLKSIAGIELPDEGHIEVEGRTFFDKEKKINLK' A
#
# COMPACT_ATOMS: atom_id res chain seq x y z
N MET A 1 -3.41 -8.05 14.27
CA MET A 1 -3.62 -7.26 13.04
C MET A 1 -2.41 -7.45 12.14
N ALA A 2 -2.41 -8.53 11.37
CA ALA A 2 -1.38 -8.71 10.34
C ALA A 2 -1.73 -7.84 9.13
N VAL A 3 -0.77 -7.09 8.63
CA VAL A 3 -0.87 -6.31 7.40
C VAL A 3 0.26 -6.70 6.48
N THR A 4 -0.08 -6.99 5.23
CA THR A 4 0.87 -7.26 4.14
C THR A 4 0.60 -6.24 3.05
N VAL A 5 1.61 -5.47 2.69
CA VAL A 5 1.50 -4.37 1.73
C VAL A 5 2.63 -4.47 0.75
N GLU A 6 2.26 -4.64 -0.51
CA GLU A 6 3.12 -4.53 -1.68
C GLU A 6 2.45 -3.53 -2.62
N ILE A 7 3.08 -2.39 -2.84
CA ILE A 7 2.54 -1.30 -3.66
C ILE A 7 3.62 -0.87 -4.63
N LYS A 8 3.31 -0.96 -5.92
CA LYS A 8 4.04 -0.26 -6.97
C LYS A 8 3.10 0.74 -7.61
N LYS A 9 3.56 2.00 -7.67
CA LYS A 9 2.83 3.09 -8.33
C LYS A 9 3.81 4.03 -9.00
N LYS A 10 3.60 4.29 -10.28
CA LYS A 10 4.32 5.28 -11.06
C LYS A 10 3.50 6.57 -11.12
N LEU A 11 4.11 7.65 -10.67
CA LEU A 11 3.70 9.03 -10.90
C LEU A 11 4.77 9.68 -11.77
N ASP A 12 4.44 10.78 -12.47
CA ASP A 12 5.29 11.44 -13.48
C ASP A 12 6.80 11.26 -13.28
N ASN A 13 7.36 11.87 -12.23
CA ASN A 13 8.79 11.81 -11.88
C ASN A 13 9.06 11.04 -10.57
N PHE A 14 8.10 10.26 -10.08
CA PHE A 14 8.20 9.58 -8.78
C PHE A 14 7.66 8.16 -8.86
N ARG A 15 8.44 7.21 -8.37
CA ARG A 15 8.02 5.81 -8.26
C ARG A 15 7.91 5.42 -6.79
N LEU A 16 6.71 5.03 -6.39
CA LEU A 16 6.49 4.35 -5.12
C LEU A 16 6.71 2.85 -5.33
N ASP A 17 7.62 2.26 -4.57
CA ASP A 17 7.89 0.83 -4.55
C ASP A 17 8.09 0.43 -3.08
N ILE A 18 7.05 -0.14 -2.46
CA ILE A 18 7.02 -0.44 -1.04
C ILE A 18 6.58 -1.89 -0.86
N SER A 19 7.32 -2.63 -0.05
CA SER A 19 6.94 -3.95 0.44
C SER A 19 7.21 -4.03 1.93
N PHE A 20 6.17 -4.32 2.72
CA PHE A 20 6.34 -4.65 4.13
C PHE A 20 5.24 -5.58 4.62
N ARG A 21 5.57 -6.33 5.66
CA ARG A 21 4.63 -7.11 6.46
C ARG A 21 4.84 -6.79 7.93
N SER A 22 3.75 -6.66 8.67
CA SER A 22 3.81 -6.38 10.11
C SER A 22 2.61 -6.96 10.83
N GLU A 23 2.82 -7.40 12.07
CA GLU A 23 1.75 -7.81 13.00
C GLU A 23 1.55 -6.79 14.12
N ALA A 24 2.29 -5.67 14.07
CA ALA A 24 2.24 -4.64 15.08
C ALA A 24 0.87 -3.95 15.11
N ARG A 25 0.36 -3.66 16.32
CA ARG A 25 -0.90 -2.94 16.51
C ARG A 25 -0.86 -1.50 15.98
N ARG A 26 0.33 -0.89 15.91
CA ARG A 26 0.55 0.47 15.41
C ARG A 26 1.81 0.50 14.57
N ILE A 27 1.74 1.15 13.41
CA ILE A 27 2.85 1.30 12.47
C ILE A 27 3.02 2.79 12.20
N GLY A 28 4.26 3.28 12.29
CA GLY A 28 4.63 4.63 11.89
C GLY A 28 5.35 4.61 10.55
N ILE A 29 5.00 5.53 9.65
CA ILE A 29 5.71 5.76 8.38
C ILE A 29 6.47 7.07 8.51
N LEU A 30 7.81 7.01 8.51
CA LEU A 30 8.69 8.18 8.64
C LEU A 30 9.50 8.40 7.36
N GLY A 31 9.87 9.66 7.10
CA GLY A 31 10.67 10.07 5.94
C GLY A 31 10.49 11.53 5.59
N ALA A 32 11.35 12.07 4.72
CA ALA A 32 11.31 13.46 4.26
C ALA A 32 10.00 13.81 3.51
N SER A 33 9.70 15.10 3.35
CA SER A 33 8.56 15.52 2.52
C SER A 33 8.72 15.00 1.08
N GLY A 34 7.62 14.59 0.45
CA GLY A 34 7.63 14.05 -0.92
C GLY A 34 8.07 12.60 -1.08
N CYS A 35 8.54 11.91 -0.03
CA CYS A 35 9.04 10.53 -0.14
C CYS A 35 7.94 9.45 -0.32
N GLY A 36 6.67 9.84 -0.46
CA GLY A 36 5.57 8.90 -0.73
C GLY A 36 4.68 8.51 0.46
N LYS A 37 4.93 8.99 1.68
CA LYS A 37 4.15 8.58 2.89
C LYS A 37 2.63 8.67 2.73
N SER A 38 2.14 9.83 2.30
CA SER A 38 0.69 10.04 2.09
C SER A 38 0.16 9.19 0.95
N MET A 39 0.98 8.94 -0.08
CA MET A 39 0.60 8.06 -1.20
C MET A 39 0.44 6.62 -0.71
N THR A 40 1.39 6.11 0.10
CA THR A 40 1.30 4.79 0.73
C THR A 40 0.01 4.64 1.54
N LEU A 41 -0.30 5.60 2.41
CA LEU A 41 -1.50 5.55 3.24
C LEU A 41 -2.79 5.62 2.41
N LYS A 42 -2.84 6.49 1.39
CA LYS A 42 -3.98 6.58 0.48
C LYS A 42 -4.19 5.29 -0.31
N SER A 43 -3.11 4.62 -0.69
CA SER A 43 -3.19 3.33 -1.39
C SER A 43 -3.67 2.19 -0.49
N ILE A 44 -3.18 2.12 0.76
CA ILE A 44 -3.70 1.16 1.75
C ILE A 44 -5.19 1.41 2.03
N ALA A 45 -5.61 2.68 2.09
CA ALA A 45 -7.00 3.06 2.33
C ALA A 45 -7.93 2.90 1.11
N GLY A 46 -7.43 2.40 -0.03
CA GLY A 46 -8.23 2.25 -1.26
C GLY A 46 -8.64 3.57 -1.95
N ILE A 47 -8.07 4.71 -1.51
CA ILE A 47 -8.30 6.03 -2.11
C ILE A 47 -7.51 6.17 -3.41
N GLU A 48 -6.26 5.69 -3.40
CA GLU A 48 -5.34 5.73 -4.54
C GLU A 48 -5.00 4.33 -5.02
N LEU A 49 -5.49 3.93 -6.18
CA LEU A 49 -5.23 2.58 -6.69
C LEU A 49 -3.74 2.39 -7.00
N PRO A 50 -3.08 1.33 -6.50
CA PRO A 50 -1.77 0.93 -6.98
C PRO A 50 -1.83 0.48 -8.45
N ASP A 51 -0.70 0.58 -9.16
CA ASP A 51 -0.61 0.06 -10.53
C ASP A 51 -0.45 -1.47 -10.51
N GLU A 52 0.35 -1.95 -9.55
CA GLU A 52 0.63 -3.36 -9.25
C GLU A 52 0.76 -3.58 -7.74
N GLY A 53 0.69 -4.85 -7.32
CA GLY A 53 0.93 -5.28 -5.95
C GLY A 53 -0.26 -5.94 -5.27
N HIS A 54 -0.20 -5.98 -3.94
CA HIS A 54 -1.11 -6.73 -3.08
C HIS A 54 -1.25 -6.02 -1.73
N ILE A 55 -2.47 -5.83 -1.25
CA ILE A 55 -2.77 -5.25 0.06
C ILE A 55 -3.73 -6.19 0.79
N GLU A 56 -3.28 -6.71 1.92
CA GLU A 56 -4.07 -7.56 2.81
C GLU A 56 -3.99 -7.04 4.24
N VAL A 57 -5.16 -6.92 4.88
CA VAL A 57 -5.30 -6.50 6.27
C VAL A 57 -6.16 -7.53 6.98
N GLU A 58 -5.64 -8.11 8.05
CA GLU A 58 -6.32 -9.13 8.86
C GLU A 58 -6.87 -10.31 8.05
N GLY A 59 -6.08 -10.82 7.09
CA GLY A 59 -6.49 -11.94 6.24
C GLY A 59 -7.48 -11.57 5.14
N ARG A 60 -7.92 -10.30 5.08
CA ARG A 60 -8.79 -9.79 4.03
C ARG A 60 -7.96 -9.05 2.99
N THR A 61 -7.98 -9.55 1.76
CA THR A 61 -7.36 -8.88 0.61
C THR A 61 -8.22 -7.71 0.16
N PHE A 62 -7.68 -6.49 0.20
CA PHE A 62 -8.33 -5.27 -0.28
C PHE A 62 -7.91 -4.93 -1.71
N PHE A 63 -6.67 -5.25 -2.08
CA PHE A 63 -6.17 -5.04 -3.42
C PHE A 63 -5.29 -6.22 -3.83
N ASP A 64 -5.48 -6.73 -5.04
CA ASP A 64 -4.60 -7.73 -5.65
C ASP A 64 -4.69 -7.58 -7.16
N LYS A 65 -3.58 -7.17 -7.78
CA LYS A 65 -3.56 -6.89 -9.21
C LYS A 65 -3.83 -8.14 -10.05
N GLU A 66 -3.22 -9.26 -9.68
CA GLU A 66 -3.29 -10.52 -10.44
C GLU A 66 -4.70 -11.13 -10.38
N LYS A 67 -5.29 -11.11 -9.18
CA LYS A 67 -6.65 -11.61 -8.94
C LYS A 67 -7.74 -10.59 -9.30
N LYS A 68 -7.36 -9.40 -9.79
CA LYS A 68 -8.26 -8.28 -10.13
C LYS A 68 -9.19 -7.88 -8.98
N ILE A 69 -8.66 -7.90 -7.76
CA ILE A 69 -9.39 -7.51 -6.55
C ILE A 69 -9.14 -6.02 -6.28
N ASN A 70 -10.22 -5.28 -6.05
CA ASN A 70 -10.19 -3.89 -5.58
C ASN A 70 -11.42 -3.62 -4.72
N LEU A 71 -11.30 -3.88 -3.42
CA LEU A 71 -12.34 -3.62 -2.42
C LEU A 71 -12.10 -2.24 -1.81
N LYS A 72 -13.14 -1.41 -1.86
CA LYS A 72 -13.18 -0.10 -1.20
C LYS A 72 -13.81 -0.21 0.19
#